data_AF-C9DQX1-F1
#
_entry.id   AF-C9DQX1-F1
#
_cell.length_a   1.000
_cell.length_b   1.000
_cell.length_c   1.000
_cell.angle_alpha   90.00
_cell.angle_beta   90.00
_cell.angle_gamma   90.00
#
_symmetry.space_group_name_H-M   'P 1'
#
loop_
_entity.id
_entity.type
_entity.pdbx_description
1 polymer ?
#
loop_
_entity_poly.entity_id
_entity_poly.type
_entity_poly.pdbx_seq_one_letter_code
_entity_poly.pdbx_strand_id
1 'polypeptide(L)'
;ELVGIKGPRDCIIKLLTYEADSGPSRQQLKVVSIVGCGGLGKTTLANQVYKEINGQFDCKAFVSMSQKPDMRKILMDLLSQILGNGSPMCFDEQRLIVKLREFLKDK
;
A
#
# COMPACT_ATOMS: atom_id res chain seq x y z
N GLU A 1 5.95 -13.30 -19.79
CA GLU A 1 6.68 -12.08 -19.39
C GLU A 1 5.77 -10.87 -19.62
N LEU A 2 5.84 -9.82 -18.79
CA LEU A 2 5.01 -8.62 -18.94
C LEU A 2 5.74 -7.58 -19.80
N VAL A 3 5.14 -7.19 -20.92
CA VAL A 3 5.73 -6.22 -21.86
C VAL A 3 5.19 -4.80 -21.64
N GLY A 4 5.99 -3.78 -21.92
CA GLY A 4 5.58 -2.37 -21.87
C GLY A 4 5.38 -1.75 -20.48
N ILE A 5 5.60 -2.51 -19.39
CA ILE A 5 5.31 -2.07 -18.02
C ILE A 5 6.52 -1.39 -17.32
N LYS A 6 7.74 -1.59 -17.83
CA LYS A 6 8.97 -1.06 -17.21
C LYS A 6 8.92 0.46 -16.98
N GLY A 7 8.66 1.24 -18.04
CA GLY A 7 8.64 2.72 -17.95
C GLY A 7 7.64 3.25 -16.92
N PRO A 8 6.34 2.88 -17.00
CA PRO A 8 5.35 3.30 -16.02
C PRO A 8 5.66 2.84 -14.59
N ARG A 9 6.16 1.61 -14.41
CA ARG A 9 6.53 1.07 -13.10
C ARG A 9 7.65 1.88 -12.46
N ASP A 10 8.73 2.10 -13.20
CA ASP A 10 9.92 2.80 -12.69
C ASP A 10 9.58 4.28 -12.37
N CYS A 11 8.66 4.89 -13.13
CA CYS A 11 8.12 6.23 -12.84
C CYS A 11 7.37 6.27 -11.49
N ILE A 12 6.48 5.31 -11.24
CA ILE A 12 5.72 5.24 -9.97
C ILE A 12 6.67 5.00 -8.79
N ILE A 13 7.66 4.10 -8.95
CA ILE A 13 8.67 3.85 -7.91
C ILE A 13 9.38 5.15 -7.55
N LYS A 14 9.83 5.91 -8.56
CA LYS A 14 10.47 7.21 -8.34
C LYS A 14 9.55 8.17 -7.58
N LEU A 15 8.26 8.26 -7.91
CA LEU A 15 7.33 9.13 -7.17
C LEU A 15 7.18 8.72 -5.69
N LEU A 16 7.21 7.41 -5.40
CA LEU A 16 7.10 6.89 -4.04
C LEU A 16 8.39 7.09 -3.23
N THR A 17 9.56 6.90 -3.85
CA THR A 17 10.85 6.84 -3.15
C THR A 17 11.65 8.13 -3.21
N TYR A 18 11.42 9.00 -4.20
CA TYR A 18 12.21 10.21 -4.38
C TYR A 18 11.87 11.26 -3.33
N GLU A 19 12.85 11.69 -2.55
CA GLU A 19 12.75 12.88 -1.72
C GLU A 19 12.91 14.10 -2.62
N ALA A 20 11.84 14.90 -2.78
CA ALA A 20 12.00 16.22 -3.35
C ALA A 20 12.83 17.06 -2.35
N ASP A 21 13.87 17.75 -2.81
CA ASP A 21 14.76 18.67 -2.08
C ASP A 21 14.01 19.72 -1.23
N SER A 22 13.40 19.28 -0.13
CA SER A 22 12.45 20.08 0.66
C SER A 22 12.84 20.09 2.13
N GLY A 23 14.11 20.41 2.42
CA GLY A 23 14.56 20.84 3.74
C GLY A 23 14.31 19.88 4.91
N PRO A 24 14.71 20.26 6.14
CA PRO A 24 14.65 19.41 7.31
C PRO A 24 13.23 19.46 7.90
N SER A 25 12.24 18.84 7.26
CA SER A 25 10.91 18.76 7.87
C SER A 25 10.04 17.63 7.29
N ARG A 26 10.01 16.53 8.05
CA ARG A 26 8.98 15.46 8.10
C ARG A 26 8.71 14.74 6.78
N GLN A 27 8.95 13.42 6.78
CA GLN A 27 8.43 12.47 5.80
C GLN A 27 6.93 12.73 5.56
N GLN A 28 6.60 13.42 4.47
CA GLN A 28 5.21 13.70 4.12
C GLN A 28 4.59 12.44 3.53
N LEU A 29 3.32 12.18 3.88
CA LEU A 29 2.53 11.11 3.27
C LEU A 29 2.46 11.32 1.75
N LYS A 30 2.92 10.33 0.97
CA LYS A 30 2.84 10.33 -0.49
C LYS A 30 1.73 9.40 -0.95
N VAL A 31 0.92 9.87 -1.90
CA VAL A 31 -0.15 9.08 -2.52
C VAL A 31 -0.01 9.16 -4.03
N VAL A 32 0.05 8.00 -4.70
CA VAL A 32 0.09 7.89 -6.17
C VAL A 32 -1.16 7.16 -6.64
N SER A 33 -1.86 7.74 -7.61
CA SER A 33 -3.07 7.16 -8.20
C SER A 33 -2.81 6.64 -9.62
N ILE A 34 -3.29 5.44 -9.92
CA ILE A 34 -3.25 4.84 -11.27
C ILE A 34 -4.67 4.85 -11.82
N VAL A 35 -4.94 5.72 -12.80
CA VAL A 35 -6.28 5.95 -13.36
C VAL A 35 -6.32 5.53 -14.84
N GLY A 36 -7.47 5.06 -15.29
CA GLY A 36 -7.69 4.65 -16.68
C GLY A 36 -8.88 3.70 -16.83
N CYS A 37 -9.27 3.42 -18.07
CA CYS A 37 -10.38 2.54 -18.40
C CYS A 37 -10.23 1.11 -17.82
N GLY A 38 -11.35 0.38 -17.75
CA GLY A 38 -11.36 -1.04 -17.39
C GLY A 38 -10.48 -1.86 -18.34
N GLY A 39 -9.83 -2.91 -17.83
CA GLY A 39 -9.01 -3.81 -18.65
C GLY A 39 -7.58 -3.33 -19.00
N LEU A 40 -7.21 -2.07 -18.71
CA LEU A 40 -5.88 -1.51 -19.03
C LEU A 40 -4.71 -2.05 -18.17
N GLY A 41 -4.94 -3.01 -17.28
CA GLY A 41 -3.88 -3.58 -16.45
C GLY A 41 -3.40 -2.70 -15.29
N LYS A 42 -4.23 -1.75 -14.79
CA LYS A 42 -3.89 -0.88 -13.65
C LYS A 42 -3.45 -1.66 -12.41
N THR A 43 -4.24 -2.68 -12.03
CA THR A 43 -3.91 -3.56 -10.90
C THR A 43 -2.63 -4.36 -11.16
N THR A 44 -2.36 -4.72 -12.42
CA THR A 44 -1.11 -5.38 -12.83
C THR A 44 0.08 -4.46 -12.63
N LEU A 45 -0.01 -3.20 -13.05
CA LEU A 45 1.03 -2.19 -12.84
C LEU A 45 1.29 -1.96 -11.35
N ALA A 46 0.24 -1.78 -10.54
CA ALA A 46 0.35 -1.63 -9.09
C ALA A 46 1.04 -2.83 -8.43
N ASN A 47 0.70 -4.06 -8.85
CA ASN A 47 1.31 -5.28 -8.33
C ASN A 47 2.79 -5.40 -8.73
N GLN A 48 3.18 -4.95 -9.92
CA GLN A 48 4.59 -4.92 -10.33
C GLN A 48 5.40 -3.92 -9.51
N VAL A 49 4.85 -2.72 -9.26
CA VAL A 49 5.46 -1.74 -8.35
C VAL A 49 5.63 -2.33 -6.95
N TYR A 50 4.57 -2.92 -6.40
CA TYR A 50 4.56 -3.54 -5.07
C TYR A 50 5.63 -4.62 -4.88
N LYS A 51 5.89 -5.41 -5.94
CA LYS A 51 6.94 -6.44 -5.93
C LYS A 51 8.35 -5.84 -5.98
N GLU A 52 8.55 -4.77 -6.75
CA GLU A 52 9.86 -4.16 -6.99
C GLU A 52 10.34 -3.33 -5.79
N ILE A 53 9.43 -2.64 -5.08
CA ILE A 53 9.77 -1.84 -3.89
C ILE A 53 10.02 -2.67 -2.62
N ASN A 54 10.13 -4.00 -2.77
CA ASN A 54 10.33 -4.90 -1.65
C ASN A 54 11.62 -4.56 -0.89
N GLY A 55 11.52 -4.42 0.43
CA GLY A 55 12.67 -4.08 1.28
C GLY A 55 13.02 -2.59 1.33
N GLN A 56 12.30 -1.72 0.60
CA GLN A 56 12.48 -0.26 0.68
C GLN A 56 11.59 0.39 1.74
N PHE A 57 10.64 -0.35 2.29
CA PHE A 57 9.70 0.08 3.32
C PHE A 57 9.71 -0.92 4.46
N ASP A 58 9.61 -0.44 5.70
CA ASP A 58 9.51 -1.27 6.91
C ASP A 58 8.29 -2.19 6.89
N CYS A 59 7.25 -1.78 6.17
CA CYS A 59 5.96 -2.42 6.10
C CYS A 59 5.36 -2.30 4.71
N LYS A 60 4.70 -3.36 4.25
CA LYS A 60 3.96 -3.36 3.00
C LYS A 60 2.73 -4.24 3.09
N ALA A 61 1.69 -3.86 2.37
CA ALA A 61 0.51 -4.67 2.19
C ALA A 61 -0.11 -4.43 0.82
N PHE A 62 -0.79 -5.45 0.30
CA PHE A 62 -1.57 -5.37 -0.92
C PHE A 62 -2.96 -5.95 -0.64
N VAL A 63 -3.97 -5.07 -0.58
CA VAL A 63 -5.36 -5.45 -0.27
C VAL A 63 -6.26 -5.15 -1.47
N SER A 64 -7.26 -6.01 -1.68
CA SER A 64 -8.28 -5.81 -2.70
C SER A 64 -9.51 -5.14 -2.09
N MET A 65 -10.09 -4.18 -2.79
CA MET A 65 -11.36 -3.56 -2.41
C MET A 65 -12.43 -3.91 -3.46
N SER A 66 -13.60 -4.31 -2.98
CA SER A 66 -14.80 -4.53 -3.81
C SER A 66 -15.64 -3.26 -3.91
N GLN A 67 -16.63 -3.25 -4.80
CA GLN A 67 -17.60 -2.13 -4.90
C GLN A 67 -18.41 -1.91 -3.61
N LYS A 68 -18.61 -2.97 -2.82
CA LYS A 68 -19.23 -2.94 -1.49
C LYS A 68 -18.16 -3.37 -0.49
N PRO A 69 -17.29 -2.44 -0.05
CA PRO A 69 -16.16 -2.80 0.78
C PRO A 69 -16.62 -3.31 2.14
N ASP A 70 -16.07 -4.45 2.55
CA ASP A 70 -16.10 -4.91 3.94
C ASP A 70 -14.88 -4.31 4.64
N MET A 71 -15.11 -3.20 5.34
CA MET A 71 -14.03 -2.44 5.98
C MET A 71 -13.31 -3.26 7.05
N ARG A 72 -14.05 -4.05 7.83
CA ARG A 72 -13.47 -4.97 8.80
C ARG A 72 -12.53 -5.96 8.13
N LYS A 73 -12.96 -6.60 7.04
CA LYS A 73 -12.11 -7.54 6.28
C LYS A 73 -10.87 -6.86 5.72
N ILE A 74 -11.01 -5.69 5.09
CA ILE A 74 -9.88 -4.94 4.53
C ILE A 74 -8.85 -4.59 5.61
N LEU A 75 -9.31 -4.11 6.77
CA LEU A 75 -8.44 -3.75 7.90
C LEU A 75 -7.78 -4.99 8.53
N MET A 76 -8.48 -6.12 8.60
CA MET A 76 -7.90 -7.40 9.04
C MET A 76 -6.83 -7.91 8.06
N ASP A 77 -7.11 -7.87 6.75
CA ASP A 77 -6.17 -8.28 5.70
C ASP A 77 -4.92 -7.38 5.74
N LEU A 78 -5.10 -6.07 5.95
CA LEU A 78 -4.00 -5.12 6.13
C LEU A 78 -3.15 -5.46 7.37
N LEU A 79 -3.80 -5.65 8.52
CA LEU A 79 -3.10 -5.95 9.79
C LEU A 79 -2.32 -7.27 9.70
N SER A 80 -2.92 -8.32 9.11
CA SER A 80 -2.29 -9.63 9.00
C SER A 80 -1.02 -9.62 8.14
N GLN A 81 -1.01 -8.86 7.03
CA GLN A 81 0.16 -8.73 6.16
C GLN A 81 1.30 -7.95 6.83
N ILE A 82 0.98 -6.98 7.68
CA ILE A 82 1.96 -6.05 8.26
C ILE A 82 2.48 -6.52 9.63
N LEU A 83 1.65 -7.17 10.45
CA LEU A 83 2.04 -7.63 11.80
C LEU A 83 2.46 -9.12 11.84
N GLY A 84 2.14 -9.91 10.82
CA GLY A 84 2.44 -11.35 10.76
C GLY A 84 1.68 -12.23 11.77
N ASN A 85 1.05 -11.63 12.78
CA ASN A 85 0.27 -12.31 13.82
C ASN A 85 -1.21 -12.29 13.46
N GLY A 86 -1.88 -13.44 13.63
CA GLY A 86 -3.32 -13.57 13.41
C GLY A 86 -4.09 -12.51 14.18
N SER A 87 -4.84 -11.67 13.47
CA SER A 87 -5.70 -10.68 14.11
C SER A 87 -6.76 -11.43 14.95
N PRO A 88 -7.04 -11.02 16.19
CA PRO A 88 -8.12 -11.61 16.94
C PRO A 88 -9.43 -11.39 16.16
N MET A 89 -10.10 -12.48 15.79
CA MET A 89 -11.40 -12.46 15.10
C MET A 89 -12.44 -11.57 15.79
N CYS A 90 -12.23 -11.20 17.05
CA CYS A 90 -13.10 -10.37 17.88
C CYS A 90 -12.98 -8.85 17.65
N PHE A 91 -12.00 -8.36 16.89
CA PHE A 91 -11.84 -6.91 16.72
C PHE A 91 -12.92 -6.31 15.81
N ASP A 92 -13.55 -5.25 16.30
CA ASP A 92 -14.33 -4.31 15.50
C ASP A 92 -13.40 -3.39 14.68
N GLU A 93 -13.99 -2.62 13.76
CA GLU A 93 -13.27 -1.71 12.87
C GLU A 93 -12.47 -0.64 13.63
N GLN A 94 -13.00 -0.11 14.74
CA GLN A 94 -12.32 0.93 15.51
C GLN A 94 -11.05 0.39 16.17
N ARG A 95 -11.12 -0.80 16.79
CA ARG A 95 -9.96 -1.47 17.38
C ARG A 95 -8.90 -1.81 16.33
N LEU A 96 -9.31 -2.22 15.13
CA LEU A 96 -8.39 -2.45 14.01
C LEU A 96 -7.68 -1.16 13.59
N ILE A 97 -8.41 -0.04 13.45
CA ILE A 97 -7.84 1.26 13.09
C ILE A 97 -6.85 1.75 14.15
N VAL A 98 -7.22 1.67 15.44
CA VAL A 98 -6.33 2.08 16.54
C VAL A 98 -5.04 1.28 16.50
N LYS A 99 -5.12 -0.05 16.41
CA LYS A 99 -3.93 -0.91 16.36
C LYS A 99 -3.04 -0.66 15.15
N LEU A 100 -3.63 -0.43 13.97
CA LEU A 100 -2.88 -0.06 12.76
C LEU A 100 -2.14 1.27 12.95
N ARG A 101 -2.82 2.29 13.50
CA ARG A 101 -2.21 3.61 13.75
C ARG A 101 -1.07 3.54 14.75
N GLU A 102 -1.25 2.79 15.84
CA GLU A 102 -0.20 2.57 16.84
C GLU A 102 1.01 1.88 16.22
N PHE A 103 0.80 0.87 15.39
CA PHE A 103 1.88 0.10 14.77
C PHE A 103 2.64 0.84 13.65
N LEU A 104 1.98 1.78 12.97
CA LEU A 104 2.55 2.55 11.86
C LEU A 104 3.11 3.91 12.30
N LYS A 105 3.02 4.27 13.59
CA LYS A 105 3.41 5.59 14.07
C LYS A 105 4.90 5.92 13.89
N ASP A 106 5.76 4.90 14.00
CA ASP A 106 7.22 5.02 14.03
C ASP A 106 7.87 4.33 12.81
N LYS A 107 7.14 4.27 11.68
CA LYS A 107 7.56 3.66 10.42
C LYS A 107 7.49 4.61 9.24
#